data_AF-A0A3N4I548-F1
#
_entry.id   AF-A0A3N4I548-F1
#
_cell.length_a   1.000
_cell.length_b   1.000
_cell.length_c   1.000
_cell.angle_alpha   90.00
_cell.angle_beta   90.00
_cell.angle_gamma   90.00
#
_symmetry.space_group_name_H-M   'P 1'
#
loop_
_entity.id
_entity.type
_entity.pdbx_description
1 polymer ?
#
loop_
_entity_poly.entity_id
_entity_poly.type
_entity_poly.pdbx_seq_one_letter_code
_entity_poly.pdbx_strand_id
1 'polypeptide(L)'
;MTPKGSLEETIPTIQPSSLQFLTLPTEIRLEVFTHCSAFTLLHLSHSSSQLYYEINKHASIINRSYGYCHSDPTKHRNKLNINDIARLETAGSSEEQSLKEWQLFRRLYYVPNANGLDWAACRFCCRLFPAQNFIFLGLDVYTVIAPCYRKLLEAYMRWNTPDRFAVEETLEVVEFLCDSCLYEEFPGLMAVE
;
A
#
# COMPACT_ATOMS: atom_id res chain seq x y z
N MET A 1 24.11 -52.88 -16.00
CA MET A 1 23.20 -51.72 -16.04
C MET A 1 22.71 -51.48 -14.62
N THR A 2 23.35 -50.57 -13.90
CA THR A 2 22.97 -50.16 -12.54
C THR A 2 22.53 -48.70 -12.59
N PRO A 3 21.35 -48.36 -12.05
CA PRO A 3 20.85 -46.99 -12.07
C PRO A 3 21.60 -46.12 -11.06
N LYS A 4 21.97 -44.92 -11.51
CA LYS A 4 22.63 -43.87 -10.73
C LYS A 4 21.76 -43.46 -9.54
N GLY A 5 22.33 -43.54 -8.34
CA GLY A 5 21.74 -42.98 -7.12
C GLY A 5 21.74 -41.46 -7.19
N SER A 6 20.55 -40.88 -7.17
CA SER A 6 20.28 -39.46 -6.98
C SER A 6 20.48 -39.12 -5.49
N LEU A 7 21.45 -38.25 -5.21
CA LEU A 7 21.62 -37.61 -3.90
C LEU A 7 20.50 -36.57 -3.74
N GLU A 8 19.44 -36.92 -3.02
CA GLU A 8 18.46 -35.94 -2.50
C GLU A 8 19.13 -35.16 -1.37
N GLU A 9 19.59 -33.94 -1.66
CA GLU A 9 19.92 -32.96 -0.64
C GLU A 9 18.65 -32.59 0.13
N THR A 10 18.55 -33.06 1.37
CA THR A 10 17.50 -32.68 2.31
C THR A 10 17.76 -31.26 2.79
N ILE A 11 17.03 -30.30 2.23
CA ILE A 11 17.03 -28.91 2.70
C ILE A 11 16.57 -28.92 4.17
N PRO A 12 17.36 -28.41 5.12
CA PRO A 12 16.97 -28.40 6.52
C PRO A 12 15.73 -27.54 6.71
N THR A 13 14.65 -28.16 7.19
CA THR A 13 13.41 -27.48 7.57
C THR A 13 13.68 -26.58 8.77
N ILE A 14 13.89 -25.29 8.53
CA ILE A 14 13.96 -24.29 9.59
C ILE A 14 12.58 -24.22 10.23
N GLN A 15 12.41 -24.83 11.41
CA GLN A 15 11.17 -24.68 12.15
C GLN A 15 11.07 -23.23 12.66
N PRO A 16 9.94 -22.55 12.43
CA PRO A 16 9.75 -21.20 12.93
C PRO A 16 9.77 -21.25 14.45
N SER A 17 10.84 -20.73 15.07
CA SER A 17 10.90 -20.55 16.51
C SER A 17 9.76 -19.62 16.92
N SER A 18 8.86 -20.13 17.75
CA SER A 18 7.67 -19.41 18.17
C SER A 18 8.04 -18.10 18.87
N LEU A 19 7.57 -16.99 18.27
CA LEU A 19 7.37 -15.64 18.81
C LEU A 19 8.31 -15.16 19.94
N GLN A 20 9.61 -15.12 19.65
CA GLN A 20 10.60 -14.44 20.49
C GLN A 20 10.28 -12.94 20.67
N PHE A 21 9.51 -12.34 19.77
CA PHE A 21 9.17 -10.91 19.85
C PHE A 21 8.33 -10.56 21.09
N LEU A 22 7.37 -11.41 21.48
CA LEU A 22 6.55 -11.17 22.67
C LEU A 22 7.29 -11.45 23.99
N THR A 23 8.46 -12.11 23.92
CA THR A 23 9.34 -12.28 25.09
C THR A 23 10.25 -11.09 25.34
N LEU A 24 10.36 -10.16 24.39
CA LEU A 24 11.11 -8.92 24.60
C LEU A 24 10.43 -8.06 25.68
N PRO A 25 11.19 -7.28 26.47
CA PRO A 25 10.62 -6.25 27.32
C PRO A 25 9.77 -5.26 26.52
N THR A 26 8.72 -4.74 27.14
CA THR A 26 7.77 -3.83 26.49
C THR A 26 8.47 -2.58 25.95
N GLU A 27 9.48 -2.07 26.65
CA GLU A 27 10.27 -0.91 26.25
C GLU A 27 10.95 -1.13 24.90
N ILE A 28 11.52 -2.32 24.70
CA ILE A 28 12.19 -2.70 23.44
C ILE A 28 11.17 -2.85 22.33
N ARG A 29 9.99 -3.42 22.61
CA ARG A 29 8.90 -3.49 21.62
C ARG A 29 8.40 -2.11 21.20
N LEU A 30 8.20 -1.20 22.16
CA LEU A 30 7.78 0.16 21.89
C LEU A 30 8.81 0.92 21.05
N GLU A 31 10.11 0.74 21.32
CA GLU A 31 11.19 1.29 20.49
C GLU A 31 11.08 0.76 19.06
N VAL A 32 10.92 -0.55 18.86
CA VAL A 32 10.72 -1.13 17.52
C VAL A 32 9.52 -0.51 16.79
N PHE A 33 8.41 -0.29 17.50
CA PHE A 33 7.22 0.35 16.89
C PHE A 33 7.47 1.78 16.43
N THR A 34 8.43 2.51 17.01
CA THR A 34 8.79 3.87 16.53
C THR A 34 9.43 3.87 15.15
N HIS A 35 9.96 2.73 14.71
CA HIS A 35 10.58 2.53 13.40
C HIS A 35 9.63 1.92 12.37
N CYS A 36 8.35 1.73 12.71
CA CYS A 36 7.35 1.15 11.81
C CYS A 36 6.47 2.22 11.16
N SER A 37 6.06 1.97 9.91
CA SER A 37 4.98 2.74 9.26
C SER A 37 3.65 2.58 10.01
N ALA A 38 2.76 3.55 9.87
CA ALA A 38 1.40 3.46 10.41
C ALA A 38 0.66 2.21 9.91
N PHE A 39 0.91 1.82 8.66
CA PHE A 39 0.35 0.62 8.05
C PHE A 39 0.91 -0.67 8.66
N THR A 40 2.22 -0.73 8.89
CA THR A 40 2.83 -1.84 9.62
C THR A 40 2.28 -1.94 11.05
N LEU A 41 2.13 -0.81 11.75
CA LEU A 41 1.54 -0.78 13.10
C LEU A 41 0.08 -1.26 13.09
N LEU A 42 -0.71 -0.91 12.08
CA LEU A 42 -2.07 -1.42 11.92
C LEU A 42 -2.06 -2.94 11.83
N HIS A 43 -1.21 -3.52 10.99
CA HIS A 43 -1.09 -4.97 10.85
C HIS A 43 -0.59 -5.67 12.13
N LEU A 44 0.40 -5.11 12.81
CA LEU A 44 0.87 -5.62 14.10
C LEU A 44 -0.24 -5.58 15.16
N SER A 45 -1.08 -4.54 15.16
CA SER A 45 -2.22 -4.45 16.06
C SER A 45 -3.30 -5.51 15.78
N HIS A 46 -3.38 -6.03 14.55
CA HIS A 46 -4.32 -7.09 14.18
C HIS A 46 -3.78 -8.50 14.41
N SER A 47 -2.48 -8.68 14.60
CA SER A 47 -1.87 -10.00 14.75
C SER A 47 -1.89 -10.55 16.19
N SER A 48 -1.98 -9.67 17.20
CA SER A 48 -2.01 -10.05 18.62
C SER A 48 -2.75 -9.01 19.45
N SER A 49 -3.57 -9.47 20.41
CA SER A 49 -4.25 -8.60 21.36
C SER A 49 -3.27 -7.83 22.26
N GLN A 50 -2.12 -8.43 22.59
CA GLN A 50 -1.09 -7.76 23.37
C GLN A 50 -0.49 -6.58 22.60
N LEU A 51 -0.09 -6.81 21.34
CA LEU A 51 0.42 -5.75 20.46
C LEU A 51 -0.63 -4.68 20.21
N TYR A 52 -1.89 -5.09 20.02
CA TYR A 52 -3.02 -4.16 19.93
C TYR A 52 -3.07 -3.20 21.11
N TYR A 53 -3.06 -3.71 22.34
CA TYR A 53 -3.11 -2.86 23.53
C TYR A 53 -1.87 -1.98 23.67
N GLU A 54 -0.68 -2.51 23.40
CA GLU A 54 0.57 -1.75 23.48
C GLU A 54 0.61 -0.58 22.48
N ILE A 55 0.30 -0.83 21.21
CA ILE A 55 0.31 0.18 20.15
C ILE A 55 -0.75 1.26 20.44
N ASN A 56 -1.98 0.85 20.76
CA ASN A 56 -3.10 1.77 20.95
C ASN A 56 -3.04 2.55 22.28
N LYS A 57 -2.29 2.05 23.28
CA LYS A 57 -2.04 2.79 24.52
C LYS A 57 -1.03 3.93 24.34
N HIS A 58 -0.17 3.86 23.32
CA HIS A 58 0.90 4.84 23.07
C HIS A 58 0.63 5.64 21.79
N ALA A 59 -0.40 6.49 21.82
CA ALA A 59 -0.81 7.32 20.69
C ALA A 59 0.33 8.18 20.10
N SER A 60 1.34 8.54 20.90
CA SER A 60 2.52 9.27 20.41
C SER A 60 3.32 8.51 19.35
N ILE A 61 3.34 7.17 19.40
CA ILE A 61 4.01 6.32 18.40
C ILE A 61 3.24 6.39 17.09
N ILE A 62 1.92 6.18 17.17
CA ILE A 62 1.03 6.25 15.99
C ILE A 62 1.10 7.64 15.34
N ASN A 63 0.98 8.70 16.13
CA ASN A 63 0.97 10.08 15.64
C ASN A 63 2.27 10.49 14.93
N ARG A 64 3.40 9.85 15.24
CA ARG A 64 4.71 10.10 14.62
C ARG A 64 5.05 9.10 13.51
N SER A 65 4.29 8.01 13.40
CA SER A 65 4.55 6.97 12.42
C SER A 65 4.30 7.46 11.00
N TYR A 66 5.13 6.99 10.06
CA TYR A 66 5.03 7.39 8.67
C TYR A 66 3.67 6.99 8.06
N GLY A 67 3.07 7.90 7.29
CA GLY A 67 1.83 7.64 6.57
C GLY A 67 0.56 7.78 7.41
N TYR A 68 0.69 8.04 8.72
CA TYR A 68 -0.45 8.38 9.56
C TYR A 68 -0.98 9.77 9.23
N CYS A 69 -2.31 9.92 9.16
CA CYS A 69 -2.98 11.18 8.90
C CYS A 69 -4.09 11.42 9.92
N HIS A 70 -4.04 12.58 10.57
CA HIS A 70 -5.14 13.09 11.37
C HIS A 70 -6.24 13.62 10.45
N SER A 71 -7.07 12.72 9.95
CA SER A 71 -8.23 13.09 9.12
C SER A 71 -9.31 13.83 9.93
N ASP A 72 -9.28 13.75 11.27
CA ASP A 72 -10.23 14.46 12.12
C ASP A 72 -9.63 14.78 13.52
N PRO A 73 -9.23 16.04 13.79
CA PRO A 73 -8.68 16.43 15.09
C PRO A 73 -9.71 16.36 16.24
N THR A 74 -11.00 16.28 15.92
CA THR A 74 -12.06 16.18 16.93
C THR A 74 -12.28 14.75 17.42
N LYS A 75 -11.75 13.75 16.70
CA LYS A 75 -11.86 12.34 17.05
C LYS A 75 -10.59 11.89 17.74
N HIS A 76 -10.57 12.00 19.07
CA HIS A 76 -9.60 11.29 19.90
C HIS A 76 -9.87 9.78 19.84
N ARG A 77 -9.38 9.14 18.78
CA ARG A 77 -9.44 7.69 18.64
C ARG A 77 -8.20 7.10 19.29
N ASN A 78 -8.42 6.31 20.33
CA ASN A 78 -7.41 5.42 20.89
C ASN A 78 -7.26 4.16 20.03
N LYS A 79 -7.69 4.16 18.76
CA LYS A 79 -7.70 2.98 17.90
C LYS A 79 -7.23 3.33 16.51
N LEU A 80 -6.05 2.84 16.16
CA LEU A 80 -5.52 2.88 14.80
C LEU A 80 -6.44 2.08 13.88
N ASN A 81 -6.86 2.71 12.78
CA ASN A 81 -7.69 2.10 11.77
C ASN A 81 -7.22 2.50 10.36
N ILE A 82 -7.68 1.79 9.33
CA ILE A 82 -7.26 2.03 7.94
C ILE A 82 -7.58 3.45 7.45
N ASN A 83 -8.64 4.10 7.97
CA ASN A 83 -8.98 5.49 7.62
C ASN A 83 -7.97 6.51 8.14
N ASP A 84 -7.13 6.12 9.10
CA ASP A 84 -6.10 7.00 9.65
C ASP A 84 -4.78 6.88 8.88
N ILE A 85 -4.72 6.03 7.84
CA ILE A 85 -3.52 5.83 7.02
C ILE A 85 -3.72 6.55 5.69
N ALA A 86 -2.96 7.61 5.47
CA ALA A 86 -2.96 8.35 4.21
C ALA A 86 -1.91 7.87 3.22
N ARG A 87 -0.85 7.18 3.68
CA ARG A 87 0.25 6.78 2.81
C ARG A 87 0.89 5.46 3.23
N LEU A 88 1.27 4.65 2.25
CA LEU A 88 2.19 3.51 2.41
C LEU A 88 3.64 4.02 2.32
N GLU A 89 4.56 3.35 3.00
CA GLU A 89 5.95 3.74 3.19
C GLU A 89 6.72 3.93 1.88
N THR A 90 7.29 5.13 1.68
CA THR A 90 8.14 5.46 0.53
C THR A 90 9.33 6.36 0.86
N ALA A 91 9.47 6.84 2.10
CA ALA A 91 10.50 7.82 2.44
C ALA A 91 11.78 7.13 2.92
N GLY A 92 12.72 6.92 2.00
CA GLY A 92 14.06 6.38 2.29
C GLY A 92 14.17 4.86 2.22
N SER A 93 13.05 4.15 2.04
CA SER A 93 13.04 2.72 1.75
C SER A 93 13.36 2.48 0.26
N SER A 94 13.92 1.31 -0.07
CA SER A 94 14.13 0.93 -1.46
C SER A 94 12.77 0.84 -2.18
N GLU A 95 12.75 1.09 -3.49
CA GLU A 95 11.56 0.93 -4.33
C GLU A 95 10.92 -0.46 -4.15
N GLU A 96 11.75 -1.49 -3.91
CA GLU A 96 11.31 -2.86 -3.63
C GLU A 96 10.46 -2.95 -2.36
N GLN A 97 10.81 -2.23 -1.29
CA GLN A 97 10.08 -2.28 -0.02
C GLN A 97 8.72 -1.58 -0.14
N SER A 98 8.68 -0.44 -0.82
CA SER A 98 7.43 0.27 -1.15
C SER A 98 6.48 -0.63 -1.96
N LEU A 99 7.03 -1.37 -2.94
CA LEU A 99 6.26 -2.31 -3.76
C LEU A 99 5.70 -3.47 -2.93
N LYS A 100 6.48 -4.02 -1.99
CA LYS A 100 6.02 -5.10 -1.10
C LYS A 100 4.87 -4.65 -0.20
N GLU A 101 4.96 -3.45 0.38
CA GLU A 101 3.89 -2.92 1.23
C GLU A 101 2.63 -2.61 0.40
N TRP A 102 2.78 -2.05 -0.81
CA TRP A 102 1.66 -1.86 -1.74
C TRP A 102 1.00 -3.19 -2.15
N GLN A 103 1.80 -4.22 -2.46
CA GLN A 103 1.27 -5.55 -2.77
C GLN A 103 0.54 -6.16 -1.56
N LEU A 104 1.07 -5.98 -0.37
CA LEU A 104 0.43 -6.42 0.86
C LEU A 104 -0.90 -5.70 1.08
N PHE A 105 -0.92 -4.37 0.92
CA PHE A 105 -2.15 -3.57 0.96
C PHE A 105 -3.18 -4.09 -0.03
N ARG A 106 -2.80 -4.30 -1.28
CA ARG A 106 -3.69 -4.85 -2.31
C ARG A 106 -4.23 -6.20 -1.87
N ARG A 107 -3.39 -7.13 -1.40
CA ARG A 107 -3.86 -8.46 -0.98
C ARG A 107 -4.85 -8.42 0.19
N LEU A 108 -4.72 -7.45 1.10
CA LEU A 108 -5.50 -7.42 2.34
C LEU A 108 -6.73 -6.52 2.27
N TYR A 109 -6.69 -5.43 1.50
CA TYR A 109 -7.73 -4.41 1.46
C TYR A 109 -8.35 -4.24 0.07
N TYR A 110 -7.73 -4.75 -0.99
CA TYR A 110 -8.32 -4.76 -2.33
C TYR A 110 -9.15 -6.03 -2.50
N VAL A 111 -10.35 -6.03 -1.91
CA VAL A 111 -11.37 -7.05 -2.17
C VAL A 111 -12.47 -6.38 -2.98
N PRO A 112 -12.67 -6.76 -4.26
CA PRO A 112 -13.83 -6.33 -5.01
C PRO A 112 -15.08 -6.85 -4.27
N ASN A 113 -15.88 -5.96 -3.69
CA ASN A 113 -17.15 -6.33 -3.10
C ASN A 113 -18.30 -5.90 -4.04
N ALA A 114 -19.50 -6.45 -3.82
CA ALA A 114 -20.67 -6.12 -4.64
C ALA A 114 -21.07 -4.63 -4.61
N ASN A 115 -20.56 -3.88 -3.63
CA ASN A 115 -20.79 -2.44 -3.44
C ASN A 115 -19.59 -1.58 -3.90
N GLY A 116 -18.57 -2.17 -4.53
CA GLY A 116 -17.36 -1.47 -5.02
C GLY A 116 -16.09 -1.81 -4.23
N LEU A 117 -15.08 -0.94 -4.38
CA LEU A 117 -13.85 -0.99 -3.60
C LEU A 117 -14.01 -0.04 -2.40
N ASP A 118 -13.59 -0.46 -1.21
CA ASP A 118 -13.60 0.42 -0.03
C ASP A 118 -12.38 1.35 -0.02
N TRP A 119 -11.22 0.81 -0.40
CA TRP A 119 -9.95 1.52 -0.40
C TRP A 119 -9.14 1.22 -1.65
N ALA A 120 -8.40 2.22 -2.11
CA ALA A 120 -7.40 2.09 -3.14
C ALA A 120 -6.11 2.82 -2.72
N ALA A 121 -4.99 2.40 -3.30
CA ALA A 121 -3.69 3.01 -3.05
C ALA A 121 -2.97 3.29 -4.37
N CYS A 122 -2.43 4.49 -4.47
CA CYS A 122 -1.61 4.87 -5.62
C CYS A 122 -0.28 4.09 -5.62
N ARG A 123 0.12 3.49 -6.75
CA ARG A 123 1.40 2.76 -6.85
C ARG A 123 2.63 3.67 -6.71
N PHE A 124 2.53 4.92 -7.17
CA PHE A 124 3.68 5.82 -7.31
C PHE A 124 3.86 6.73 -6.11
N CYS A 125 2.78 7.37 -5.68
CA CYS A 125 2.76 8.26 -4.53
C CYS A 125 2.45 7.51 -3.24
N CYS A 126 2.00 6.26 -3.31
CA CYS A 126 1.60 5.43 -2.18
C CYS A 126 0.48 6.01 -1.31
N ARG A 127 -0.25 7.03 -1.79
CA ARG A 127 -1.40 7.57 -1.05
C ARG A 127 -2.60 6.65 -1.12
N LEU A 128 -3.27 6.51 0.02
CA LEU A 128 -4.51 5.77 0.22
C LEU A 128 -5.71 6.71 0.08
N PHE A 129 -6.79 6.20 -0.51
CA PHE A 129 -8.02 6.94 -0.67
C PHE A 129 -9.25 6.02 -0.62
N PRO A 130 -10.41 6.52 -0.13
CA PRO A 130 -11.66 5.77 -0.17
C PRO A 130 -12.11 5.61 -1.62
N ALA A 131 -12.40 4.39 -2.04
CA ALA A 131 -12.78 4.14 -3.43
C ALA A 131 -14.25 4.52 -3.74
N GLN A 132 -15.07 4.77 -2.70
CA GLN A 132 -16.42 5.33 -2.83
C GLN A 132 -16.46 6.68 -3.56
N ASN A 133 -15.36 7.44 -3.53
CA ASN A 133 -15.24 8.72 -4.23
C ASN A 133 -15.15 8.59 -5.76
N PHE A 134 -15.03 7.38 -6.31
CA PHE A 134 -14.79 7.14 -7.74
C PHE A 134 -16.03 6.69 -8.53
N ILE A 135 -17.09 6.26 -7.84
CA ILE A 135 -18.31 5.74 -8.46
C ILE A 135 -19.04 6.84 -9.27
N PHE A 136 -18.73 8.12 -9.01
CA PHE A 136 -19.42 9.26 -9.62
C PHE A 136 -19.12 9.50 -11.11
N LEU A 137 -18.12 8.86 -11.70
CA LEU A 137 -17.70 9.15 -13.09
C LEU A 137 -18.28 8.20 -14.15
N GLY A 138 -19.11 7.21 -13.78
CA GLY A 138 -19.71 6.28 -14.74
C GLY A 138 -18.71 5.41 -15.51
N LEU A 139 -17.46 5.40 -15.07
CA LEU A 139 -16.42 4.50 -15.54
C LEU A 139 -16.64 3.14 -14.85
N ASP A 140 -16.64 2.06 -15.63
CA ASP A 140 -16.72 0.69 -15.09
C ASP A 140 -15.64 0.52 -14.01
N VAL A 141 -15.88 -0.32 -12.99
CA VAL A 141 -14.92 -0.60 -11.90
C VAL A 141 -13.57 -1.09 -12.45
N TYR A 142 -13.57 -1.67 -13.67
CA TYR A 142 -12.37 -2.02 -14.44
C TYR A 142 -11.67 -0.83 -15.12
N THR A 143 -12.37 0.30 -15.27
CA THR A 143 -11.94 1.56 -15.93
C THR A 143 -11.87 2.74 -14.97
N VAL A 144 -11.90 2.53 -13.65
CA VAL A 144 -11.69 3.61 -12.67
C VAL A 144 -10.25 4.09 -12.74
N ILE A 145 -10.06 5.00 -13.68
CA ILE A 145 -8.88 5.80 -13.98
C ILE A 145 -9.09 7.14 -13.27
N ALA A 146 -8.21 7.47 -12.32
CA ALA A 146 -7.48 8.75 -12.22
C ALA A 146 -7.00 9.04 -10.77
N PRO A 147 -5.91 9.82 -10.55
CA PRO A 147 -4.94 10.35 -11.50
C PRO A 147 -3.47 10.29 -11.03
N CYS A 148 -2.59 9.81 -11.89
CA CYS A 148 -1.23 10.36 -12.03
C CYS A 148 -0.95 10.03 -13.46
N TYR A 149 -1.43 10.93 -14.27
CA TYR A 149 -1.50 10.74 -15.69
C TYR A 149 -0.09 10.57 -16.29
N ARG A 150 0.99 10.88 -15.56
CA ARG A 150 2.34 10.97 -16.10
C ARG A 150 2.86 9.70 -16.76
N LYS A 151 2.92 8.53 -16.11
CA LYS A 151 3.44 7.33 -16.79
C LYS A 151 2.49 6.75 -17.81
N LEU A 152 1.18 6.93 -17.62
CA LEU A 152 0.18 6.47 -18.57
C LEU A 152 0.14 7.37 -19.80
N LEU A 153 0.35 8.67 -19.65
CA LEU A 153 0.49 9.66 -20.72
C LEU A 153 1.87 9.56 -21.38
N GLU A 154 2.96 9.32 -20.65
CA GLU A 154 4.27 9.04 -21.25
C GLU A 154 4.26 7.71 -22.02
N ALA A 155 3.61 6.67 -21.49
CA ALA A 155 3.37 5.43 -22.22
C ALA A 155 2.46 5.68 -23.42
N TYR A 156 1.33 6.36 -23.25
CA TYR A 156 0.41 6.72 -24.34
C TYR A 156 1.05 7.60 -25.41
N MET A 157 1.88 8.58 -25.04
CA MET A 157 2.61 9.45 -25.96
C MET A 157 3.76 8.71 -26.64
N ARG A 158 4.41 7.74 -25.97
CA ARG A 158 5.33 6.79 -26.64
C ARG A 158 4.59 5.82 -27.57
N TRP A 159 3.36 5.45 -27.22
CA TRP A 159 2.50 4.52 -27.98
C TRP A 159 1.78 5.20 -29.15
N ASN A 160 1.58 6.53 -29.11
CA ASN A 160 1.06 7.34 -30.22
C ASN A 160 2.15 7.71 -31.23
N THR A 161 3.15 6.84 -31.42
CA THR A 161 3.79 6.75 -32.73
C THR A 161 2.78 6.14 -33.72
N PRO A 162 2.68 6.62 -34.96
CA PRO A 162 1.58 6.30 -35.87
C PRO A 162 1.42 4.82 -36.32
N ASP A 163 2.22 3.88 -35.82
CA ASP A 163 2.07 2.45 -36.10
C ASP A 163 1.10 1.77 -35.11
N ARG A 164 -0.19 1.91 -35.40
CA ARG A 164 -1.31 1.29 -34.67
C ARG A 164 -1.66 -0.09 -35.21
N PHE A 165 -1.04 -1.17 -34.72
CA PHE A 165 -1.64 -2.52 -34.80
C PHE A 165 -1.02 -3.45 -33.73
N ALA A 166 -1.56 -3.41 -32.49
CA ALA A 166 -1.59 -4.50 -31.50
C ALA A 166 -1.86 -3.95 -30.07
N VAL A 167 -3.10 -3.62 -29.72
CA VAL A 167 -3.46 -3.10 -28.38
C VAL A 167 -4.77 -3.69 -27.86
N GLU A 168 -4.96 -5.00 -27.98
CA GLU A 168 -6.07 -5.68 -27.28
C GLU A 168 -5.57 -6.57 -26.12
N GLU A 169 -4.27 -6.83 -26.01
CA GLU A 169 -3.73 -7.82 -25.05
C GLU A 169 -2.96 -7.22 -23.86
N THR A 170 -2.89 -5.89 -23.72
CA THR A 170 -2.04 -5.20 -22.71
C THR A 170 -2.81 -4.45 -21.62
N LEU A 171 -4.15 -4.58 -21.57
CA LEU A 171 -5.02 -3.91 -20.58
C LEU A 171 -5.12 -4.62 -19.22
N GLU A 172 -4.42 -5.73 -19.00
CA GLU A 172 -4.50 -6.48 -17.73
C GLU A 172 -3.76 -5.83 -16.53
N VAL A 173 -3.02 -4.73 -16.72
CA VAL A 173 -2.26 -4.09 -15.63
C VAL A 173 -2.44 -2.57 -15.67
N VAL A 174 -3.61 -2.08 -15.27
CA VAL A 174 -3.84 -0.65 -15.02
C VAL A 174 -3.47 -0.33 -13.57
N GLU A 175 -2.48 0.54 -13.39
CA GLU A 175 -1.94 0.90 -12.07
C GLU A 175 -2.42 2.29 -11.62
N PHE A 176 -2.87 2.36 -10.36
CA PHE A 176 -3.65 3.45 -9.78
C PHE A 176 -2.81 4.60 -9.22
N LEU A 177 -3.36 5.82 -9.21
CA LEU A 177 -2.59 7.05 -9.04
C LEU A 177 -3.33 8.26 -8.37
N CYS A 178 -2.64 9.26 -7.75
CA CYS A 178 -3.22 10.36 -6.92
C CYS A 178 -3.01 11.86 -7.34
N ASP A 179 -3.98 12.77 -7.02
CA ASP A 179 -4.03 14.21 -7.39
C ASP A 179 -2.82 15.08 -7.00
N SER A 180 -2.19 14.87 -5.84
CA SER A 180 -1.06 15.72 -5.44
C SER A 180 0.19 15.56 -6.29
N CYS A 181 0.35 14.41 -6.96
CA CYS A 181 1.42 14.25 -7.96
C CYS A 181 1.16 15.03 -9.26
N LEU A 182 -0.07 15.50 -9.47
CA LEU A 182 -0.45 16.29 -10.64
C LEU A 182 -0.05 17.77 -10.48
N TYR A 183 -0.15 18.31 -9.26
CA TYR A 183 0.08 19.73 -8.97
C TYR A 183 1.56 20.12 -8.92
N GLU A 184 2.44 19.26 -8.39
CA GLU A 184 3.85 19.61 -8.22
C GLU A 184 4.64 19.66 -9.53
N GLU A 185 4.16 19.01 -10.60
CA GLU A 185 4.90 18.92 -11.87
C GLU A 185 4.33 19.78 -13.00
N PHE A 186 3.06 20.18 -12.97
CA PHE A 186 2.45 20.97 -14.05
C PHE A 186 1.48 22.04 -13.53
N PRO A 187 1.99 23.13 -12.93
CA PRO A 187 1.15 24.23 -12.44
C PRO A 187 0.34 24.95 -13.54
N GLY A 188 0.65 24.75 -14.82
CA GLY A 188 0.02 25.42 -15.95
C GLY A 188 -1.23 24.75 -16.54
N LEU A 189 -1.61 23.53 -16.13
CA LEU A 189 -2.69 22.78 -16.79
C LEU A 189 -4.12 23.23 -16.42
N MET A 190 -4.28 24.10 -15.41
CA MET A 190 -5.57 24.67 -15.00
C MET A 190 -5.77 26.12 -15.45
N ALA A 191 -4.84 26.69 -16.22
CA ALA A 191 -4.98 28.02 -16.81
C ALA A 191 -5.67 27.97 -18.18
N VAL A 192 -6.76 27.22 -18.28
CA VAL A 192 -7.65 27.23 -19.44
C VAL A 192 -9.01 27.70 -18.93
N GLU A 193 -9.26 29.01 -19.10
CA GLU A 193 -10.61 29.59 -19.06
C GLU A 193 -11.39 29.20 -20.32
#